data_AF-A0A8S2WL17-F1
#
_entry.id   AF-A0A8S2WL17-F1
#
_cell.length_a   1.000
_cell.length_b   1.000
_cell.length_c   1.000
_cell.angle_alpha   90.00
_cell.angle_beta   90.00
_cell.angle_gamma   90.00
#
_symmetry.space_group_name_H-M   'P 1'
#
loop_
_entity.id
_entity.type
_entity.pdbx_description
1 polymer ?
#
loop_
_entity_poly.entity_id
_entity_poly.type
_entity_poly.pdbx_seq_one_letter_code
_entity_poly.pdbx_strand_id
1 'polypeptide(L)' 'LQVLTKLGEEIYIESIPKTNGLSFRTANQARSSYSCITFNRDFFQQWPQDDLQNEKIKCRISAK' A
#
# COMPACT_ATOMS: atom_id res chain seq x y z
N LEU A 1 -9.16 0.97 5.04
CA LEU A 1 -8.85 -0.12 4.08
C LEU A 1 -10.02 -1.06 3.78
N GLN A 2 -11.15 -0.99 4.48
CA GLN A 2 -12.33 -1.85 4.24
C GLN A 2 -12.83 -1.89 2.78
N VAL A 3 -12.60 -0.84 1.99
CA VAL A 3 -12.95 -0.85 0.57
C VAL A 3 -12.10 -1.82 -0.25
N LEU A 4 -10.81 -1.99 0.11
CA LEU A 4 -9.92 -2.92 -0.58
C LEU A 4 -10.24 -4.38 -0.22
N THR A 5 -10.63 -4.65 1.02
CA THR A 5 -11.00 -6.00 1.47
C THR A 5 -12.28 -6.53 0.79
N LYS A 6 -13.11 -5.65 0.23
CA LYS A 6 -14.26 -6.04 -0.60
C LYS A 6 -13.86 -6.51 -2.00
N LEU A 7 -12.67 -6.16 -2.48
CA LEU A 7 -12.22 -6.48 -3.84
C LEU A 7 -11.35 -7.74 -3.90
N GLY A 8 -10.45 -7.92 -2.94
CA GLY A 8 -9.48 -9.01 -2.95
C GLY A 8 -9.14 -9.51 -1.55
N GLU A 9 -8.63 -10.73 -1.50
CA GLU A 9 -8.27 -11.41 -0.25
C GLU A 9 -6.86 -11.07 0.23
N GLU A 10 -6.02 -10.52 -0.66
CA GLU A 10 -4.66 -10.10 -0.35
C GLU A 10 -4.52 -8.58 -0.53
N ILE A 11 -3.79 -7.95 0.39
CA ILE A 11 -3.37 -6.55 0.25
C ILE A 11 -1.85 -6.50 0.17
N TYR A 12 -1.36 -5.85 -0.88
CA TYR A 12 0.04 -5.52 -1.07
C TYR A 12 0.28 -4.10 -0.59
N ILE A 13 1.27 -3.92 0.28
CA ILE A 13 1.66 -2.62 0.80
C ILE A 13 3.05 -2.31 0.27
N GLU A 14 3.24 -1.11 -0.26
CA GLU A 14 4.48 -0.69 -0.89
C GLU A 14 4.84 0.75 -0.49
N SER A 15 6.07 0.98 -0.03
CA SER A 15 6.61 2.34 0.13
C SER A 15 6.89 2.95 -1.24
N ILE A 16 6.66 4.25 -1.39
CA ILE A 16 6.94 5.01 -2.61
C ILE A 16 8.08 6.00 -2.35
N PRO A 17 9.35 5.61 -2.58
CA PRO A 17 10.52 6.45 -2.34
C PRO A 17 10.43 7.85 -2.95
N LYS A 18 9.99 7.94 -4.22
CA LYS A 18 9.97 9.22 -4.96
C LYS A 18 8.98 10.25 -4.41
N THR A 19 7.93 9.80 -3.74
CA THR A 19 6.86 10.68 -3.25
C THR A 19 6.70 10.60 -1.74
N ASN A 20 7.59 9.90 -1.04
CA ASN A 20 7.48 9.58 0.38
C ASN A 20 6.04 9.17 0.78
N GLY A 21 5.48 8.22 0.03
CA GLY A 21 4.10 7.78 0.20
C GLY A 21 3.98 6.29 0.52
N LEU A 22 2.77 5.86 0.86
CA LEU A 22 2.43 4.47 1.11
C LEU A 22 1.27 4.05 0.20
N SER A 23 1.49 3.04 -0.64
CA SER A 23 0.46 2.44 -1.50
C SER A 23 -0.09 1.16 -0.88
N PHE A 24 -1.41 1.02 -0.93
CA PHE A 24 -2.15 -0.20 -0.65
C PHE A 24 -2.83 -0.67 -1.92
N ARG A 25 -2.55 -1.90 -2.33
CA ARG A 25 -2.99 -2.47 -3.59
C ARG A 25 -3.67 -3.80 -3.35
N THR A 26 -4.71 -4.07 -4.12
CA THR A 26 -5.35 -5.39 -4.13
C THR A 26 -5.82 -5.71 -5.54
N ALA A 27 -5.92 -7.00 -5.83
CA ALA A 27 -6.55 -7.51 -7.02
C ALA A 27 -7.52 -8.62 -6.61
N ASN A 28 -8.59 -8.78 -7.38
CA ASN A 28 -9.45 -9.93 -7.19
C ASN A 28 -8.72 -11.23 -7.58
N GLN A 29 -9.27 -12.38 -7.17
CA GLN A 29 -8.63 -13.68 -7.40
C GLN A 29 -8.41 -14.00 -8.89
N ALA A 30 -9.35 -13.60 -9.75
CA ALA A 30 -9.26 -13.74 -11.20
C ALA A 30 -8.26 -12.76 -11.86
N ARG A 31 -7.67 -11.83 -11.08
CA ARG A 31 -6.79 -10.75 -11.56
C ARG A 31 -7.40 -9.88 -12.66
N SER A 32 -8.73 -9.82 -12.73
CA SER A 32 -9.49 -9.02 -13.69
C SER A 32 -9.87 -7.64 -13.16
N SER A 33 -9.68 -7.39 -11.86
CA SER A 33 -9.91 -6.09 -11.23
C SER A 33 -8.80 -5.76 -10.25
N TYR A 34 -8.45 -4.48 -10.20
CA TYR A 34 -7.34 -3.93 -9.42
C TYR A 34 -7.77 -2.61 -8.77
N SER A 35 -7.39 -2.44 -7.51
CA SER A 35 -7.58 -1.18 -6.79
C SER A 35 -6.30 -0.78 -6.06
N CYS A 36 -6.04 0.52 -6.05
CA CYS A 36 -4.87 1.11 -5.43
C CYS A 36 -5.27 2.39 -4.69
N ILE A 37 -4.88 2.50 -3.42
CA ILE A 37 -5.00 3.71 -2.63
C ILE A 37 -3.60 4.12 -2.22
N THR A 38 -3.26 5.39 -2.44
CA THR A 38 -1.96 5.94 -2.06
C THR A 38 -2.17 7.09 -1.09
N PHE A 39 -1.46 7.04 0.03
CA PHE A 39 -1.38 8.14 0.98
C PHE A 39 -0.01 8.82 0.83
N ASN A 40 -0.02 10.15 0.75
CA ASN A 40 1.20 10.97 0.85
C ASN A 40 1.67 11.01 2.32
N ARG A 41 2.97 11.24 2.60
CA ARG A 41 3.51 11.46 3.95
C ARG A 41 2.67 12.45 4.76
N ASP A 42 2.13 13.49 4.12
CA ASP A 42 1.37 14.55 4.80
C ASP A 42 0.03 14.07 5.38
N PHE A 43 -0.45 12.89 4.96
CA PHE A 43 -1.60 12.24 5.57
C PHE A 43 -1.28 11.69 6.97
N PHE A 44 -0.01 11.37 7.24
CA PHE A 44 0.42 10.75 8.48
C PHE A 44 0.96 11.80 9.44
N GLN A 45 0.60 11.70 10.72
CA GLN A 45 1.14 12.57 11.76
C GLN A 45 2.65 12.38 11.94
N GLN A 46 3.14 11.15 11.72
CA GLN A 46 4.55 10.80 11.80
C GLN A 46 4.94 10.01 10.55
N TRP A 47 6.05 10.40 9.95
CA TRP A 47 6.68 9.70 8.84
C TRP A 47 8.19 9.62 9.10
N PRO A 48 8.77 8.42 9.21
CA PRO A 48 10.19 8.29 9.54
C PRO A 48 11.06 8.95 8.46
N GLN A 49 12.06 9.72 8.90
CA GLN A 49 13.03 10.38 8.01
C GLN A 49 14.21 9.48 7.62
N ASP A 50 14.43 8.38 8.32
CA ASP A 50 15.62 7.54 8.18
C ASP A 50 15.68 6.78 6.83
N ASP A 51 16.88 6.31 6.48
CA ASP A 51 17.34 5.72 5.20
C ASP A 51 16.47 4.62 4.57
N LEU A 52 15.43 4.13 5.26
CA LEU A 52 14.35 3.33 4.68
C LEU A 52 13.62 4.05 3.53
N GLN A 53 13.78 5.36 3.37
CA GLN A 53 13.21 6.12 2.25
C GLN A 53 13.79 5.71 0.89
N ASN A 54 15.03 5.20 0.83
CA ASN A 54 15.65 4.78 -0.42
C ASN A 54 15.34 3.33 -0.79
N GLU A 55 14.89 2.51 0.16
CA GLU A 55 14.49 1.13 -0.13
C GLU A 55 12.99 1.02 -0.41
N LYS A 56 12.68 0.36 -1.52
CA LYS A 56 11.32 -0.03 -1.87
C LYS A 56 10.91 -1.21 -0.99
N ILE A 57 10.28 -0.91 0.13
CA ILE A 57 9.71 -1.90 1.04
C ILE A 57 8.40 -2.38 0.44
N LYS A 58 8.26 -3.69 0.29
CA LYS A 58 7.03 -4.33 -0.16
C LYS A 58 6.67 -5.47 0.78
N CYS A 59 5.43 -5.47 1.26
CA CYS A 59 4.89 -6.60 2.01
C CYS A 59 3.51 -7.00 1.47
N ARG A 60 3.08 -8.20 1.85
CA ARG A 60 1.77 -8.78 1.51
C ARG A 60 1.13 -9.26 2.79
N ILE A 61 -0.14 -8.88 3.00
CA ILE A 61 -0.94 -9.31 4.15
C ILE A 61 -2.26 -9.92 3.69
N SER A 62 -2.78 -10.84 4.49
CA SER A 62 -4.16 -11.32 4.34
C SER A 62 -5.13 -10.21 4.74
N ALA A 63 -6.16 -10.00 3.93
CA ALA A 63 -7.26 -9.08 4.22
C ALA A 63 -8.35 -9.71 5.12
N LYS A 64 -8.21 -11.00 5.45
CA LYS A 64 -9.04 -11.78 6.36
C LYS A 64 -8.21 -12.29 7.53
#